data_AF-A0A9P5YXK8-F1
#
_entry.id   AF-A0A9P5YXK8-F1
#
_cell.length_a   1.000
_cell.length_b   1.000
_cell.length_c   1.000
_cell.angle_alpha   90.00
_cell.angle_beta   90.00
_cell.angle_gamma   90.00
#
_symmetry.space_group_name_H-M   'P 1'
#
loop_
_entity.id
_entity.type
_entity.pdbx_description
1 polymer ?
#
loop_
_entity_poly.entity_id
_entity_poly.type
_entity_poly.pdbx_seq_one_letter_code
_entity_poly.pdbx_strand_id
1 'polypeptide(L)'
;MPILTPEAVPPLPKTFGGAYNGQDRPPTAKATSTPVLVEKLIKELPRSHPKLEQPPIENGPKNAYPVVKLDVDTISEAVAGRLATSLLGHVLFLKNQVPFPVMQLGRLPGGKVNSRAFKQRTELLSSYDTISSHLDTTFSALSTALARCANAKTGNTTSTNKVAQAHVAILVGPSLGAAKSKVILGIDGLEARVWGVRDDSKVRGKENAALEDNSNESEDEEEEEEEEEEENHEESDEERGDDDLEGSNGAEEPEESEDEDEEDEANEDEEEESADDNPTLSPPLPPYISYAEEQRFLQNAERLLSRTLAAADAEGNGIASEMTPTQTHILIRAPRRFNHPAWIPRQNVTNALDASLQDFMYNSGFVNAATALSTKQSSKKGKVEGVWVTSRGGIQERPTADLAPVEAGQDDADEMIWWSWDGKFVGFNDW
;
A
#
# COMPACT_ATOMS: atom_id res chain seq x y z
N MET A 1 -17.02 -56.92 -16.99
CA MET A 1 -17.71 -56.13 -18.05
C MET A 1 -16.66 -55.69 -19.05
N PRO A 2 -16.86 -55.86 -20.37
CA PRO A 2 -15.83 -55.57 -21.36
C PRO A 2 -15.69 -54.05 -21.61
N ILE A 3 -14.44 -53.61 -21.65
CA ILE A 3 -13.95 -52.26 -21.85
C ILE A 3 -14.06 -51.91 -23.34
N LEU A 4 -14.69 -50.78 -23.67
CA LEU A 4 -14.75 -50.20 -25.02
C LEU A 4 -13.75 -49.05 -25.11
N THR A 5 -12.77 -49.19 -26.00
CA THR A 5 -11.84 -48.13 -26.44
C THR A 5 -12.41 -47.41 -27.67
N PRO A 6 -12.42 -46.06 -27.75
CA PRO A 6 -12.67 -45.36 -29.00
C PRO A 6 -11.35 -44.97 -29.68
N GLU A 7 -10.96 -45.77 -30.67
CA GLU A 7 -9.99 -45.42 -31.70
C GLU A 7 -10.75 -44.90 -32.94
N ALA A 8 -10.11 -44.00 -33.70
CA ALA A 8 -10.43 -43.53 -35.06
C ALA A 8 -11.47 -42.39 -35.23
N VAL A 9 -10.95 -41.16 -35.27
CA VAL A 9 -11.59 -40.02 -35.97
C VAL A 9 -10.74 -39.67 -37.21
N PRO A 10 -11.28 -39.68 -38.44
CA PRO A 10 -10.55 -39.31 -39.65
C PRO A 10 -10.46 -37.78 -39.85
N PRO A 11 -9.48 -37.29 -40.66
CA PRO A 11 -9.17 -35.87 -40.80
C PRO A 11 -10.19 -35.09 -41.64
N LEU A 12 -10.43 -33.84 -41.23
CA LEU A 12 -11.26 -32.85 -41.93
C LEU A 12 -10.61 -32.36 -43.24
N PRO A 13 -11.41 -32.13 -44.31
CA PRO A 13 -10.91 -31.68 -45.60
C PRO A 13 -10.59 -30.17 -45.63
N LYS A 14 -9.55 -29.84 -46.40
CA LYS A 14 -9.14 -28.48 -46.77
C LYS A 14 -10.11 -27.88 -47.78
N THR A 15 -10.62 -26.68 -47.52
CA THR A 15 -11.29 -25.80 -48.50
C THR A 15 -10.66 -24.40 -48.38
N PHE A 16 -9.91 -23.95 -49.38
CA PHE A 16 -10.33 -22.97 -50.41
C PHE A 16 -11.06 -21.77 -49.77
N GLY A 17 -10.50 -20.55 -49.73
CA GLY A 17 -9.97 -19.81 -50.87
C GLY A 17 -11.11 -19.06 -51.55
N GLY A 18 -11.47 -17.87 -51.05
CA GLY A 18 -12.57 -17.07 -51.59
C GLY A 18 -12.50 -15.63 -51.12
N ALA A 19 -11.92 -14.77 -51.96
CA ALA A 19 -12.02 -13.32 -51.85
C ALA A 19 -13.46 -12.89 -52.19
N TYR A 20 -14.09 -12.09 -51.34
CA TYR A 20 -15.28 -11.33 -51.69
C TYR A 20 -15.12 -9.88 -51.22
N ASN A 21 -14.86 -9.01 -52.21
CA ASN A 21 -15.23 -7.61 -52.18
C ASN A 21 -16.76 -7.51 -52.20
N GLY A 22 -17.31 -6.68 -51.32
CA GLY A 22 -18.74 -6.38 -51.29
C GLY A 22 -19.01 -5.11 -50.50
N GLN A 23 -18.96 -3.97 -51.19
CA GLN A 23 -19.63 -2.74 -50.78
C GLN A 23 -21.11 -3.03 -50.53
N ASP A 24 -21.66 -2.60 -49.39
CA ASP A 24 -23.02 -2.09 -49.34
C ASP A 24 -23.21 -1.17 -48.13
N ARG A 25 -23.55 0.09 -48.44
CA ARG A 25 -24.01 1.11 -47.49
C ARG A 25 -25.51 0.94 -47.27
N PRO A 26 -26.02 0.99 -46.03
CA PRO A 26 -27.43 1.29 -45.81
C PRO A 26 -27.69 2.81 -45.68
N PRO A 27 -28.91 3.27 -46.04
CA PRO A 27 -29.24 4.68 -46.21
C PRO A 27 -29.61 5.41 -44.92
N THR A 28 -29.33 6.71 -44.94
CA THR A 28 -29.82 7.75 -44.04
C THR A 28 -31.35 7.79 -43.98
N ALA A 29 -31.91 7.67 -42.77
CA ALA A 29 -33.29 8.05 -42.48
C ALA A 29 -33.31 9.25 -41.51
N LYS A 30 -33.80 10.38 -42.01
CA LYS A 30 -34.23 11.55 -41.25
C LYS A 30 -35.60 11.24 -40.64
N ALA A 31 -35.79 11.53 -39.35
CA ALA A 31 -37.11 11.65 -38.76
C ALA A 31 -37.13 12.77 -37.71
N THR A 32 -37.72 13.88 -38.13
CA THR A 32 -38.21 14.99 -37.33
C THR A 32 -39.55 14.58 -36.71
N SER A 33 -39.74 14.69 -35.39
CA SER A 33 -41.08 14.93 -34.82
C SER A 33 -40.99 15.39 -33.36
N THR A 34 -41.42 16.62 -33.13
CA THR A 34 -41.83 17.20 -31.84
C THR A 34 -43.23 16.70 -31.44
N PRO A 35 -43.53 16.65 -30.12
CA PRO A 35 -44.63 17.46 -29.56
C PRO A 35 -44.19 18.09 -28.22
N VAL A 36 -44.28 19.40 -27.93
CA VAL A 36 -45.44 20.31 -27.79
C VAL A 36 -46.50 19.84 -26.77
N LEU A 37 -46.50 20.56 -25.63
CA LEU A 37 -47.60 20.87 -24.71
C LEU A 37 -48.22 19.74 -23.84
N VAL A 38 -47.80 19.69 -22.56
CA VAL A 38 -48.74 19.67 -21.41
C VAL A 38 -48.12 20.48 -20.25
N GLU A 39 -48.20 21.81 -20.36
CA GLU A 39 -48.18 22.70 -19.20
C GLU A 39 -49.63 22.94 -18.79
N LYS A 40 -50.02 22.49 -17.58
CA LYS A 40 -50.84 23.23 -16.62
C LYS A 40 -51.34 22.30 -15.52
N LEU A 41 -51.37 22.87 -14.31
CA LEU A 41 -52.19 22.49 -13.15
C LEU A 41 -51.54 21.60 -12.08
N ILE A 42 -50.49 22.10 -11.43
CA ILE A 42 -50.30 21.81 -10.00
C ILE A 42 -50.30 23.14 -9.25
N LYS A 43 -51.43 23.36 -8.59
CA LYS A 43 -51.73 24.50 -7.71
C LYS A 43 -50.82 24.48 -6.49
N GLU A 44 -50.26 25.66 -6.25
CA GLU A 44 -49.72 26.22 -5.02
C GLU A 44 -50.10 25.47 -3.72
N LEU A 45 -49.10 24.81 -3.10
CA LEU A 45 -49.05 24.60 -1.66
C LEU A 45 -47.85 25.41 -1.13
N PRO A 46 -48.02 26.26 -0.09
CA PRO A 46 -46.92 26.97 0.52
C PRO A 46 -46.10 25.99 1.37
N ARG A 47 -45.10 25.34 0.75
CA ARG A 47 -44.07 24.60 1.48
C ARG A 47 -43.01 25.58 1.95
N SER A 48 -43.13 26.03 3.19
CA SER A 48 -42.02 26.64 3.93
C SER A 48 -40.96 25.58 4.19
N HIS A 49 -40.10 25.33 3.19
CA HIS A 49 -38.92 24.50 3.40
C HIS A 49 -37.94 25.28 4.28
N PRO A 50 -37.48 24.71 5.41
CA PRO A 50 -36.37 25.31 6.14
C PRO A 50 -35.20 25.41 5.17
N LYS A 51 -34.65 26.62 5.06
CA LYS A 51 -33.45 26.92 4.29
C LYS A 51 -32.32 26.08 4.89
N LEU A 52 -32.12 24.87 4.36
CA LEU A 52 -30.95 24.05 4.63
C LEU A 52 -29.76 24.89 4.22
N GLU A 53 -29.10 25.49 5.21
CA GLU A 53 -27.79 26.11 5.05
C GLU A 53 -26.90 25.08 4.38
N GLN A 54 -26.63 25.29 3.09
CA GLN A 54 -25.63 24.51 2.41
C GLN A 54 -24.31 24.79 3.13
N PRO A 55 -23.58 23.74 3.55
CA PRO A 55 -22.30 23.94 4.20
C PRO A 55 -21.42 24.80 3.30
N PRO A 56 -20.65 25.74 3.89
CA PRO A 56 -19.82 26.67 3.12
C PRO A 56 -18.99 25.89 2.10
N ILE A 57 -19.12 26.27 0.82
CA ILE A 57 -18.38 25.67 -0.29
C ILE A 57 -16.91 26.00 -0.05
N GLU A 58 -16.19 25.03 0.50
CA GLU A 58 -14.77 25.11 0.78
C GLU A 58 -14.04 25.13 -0.58
N ASN A 59 -13.68 26.34 -1.05
CA ASN A 59 -12.95 26.57 -2.30
C ASN A 59 -11.45 26.22 -2.16
N GLY A 60 -11.15 25.12 -1.48
CA GLY A 60 -9.79 24.59 -1.43
C GLY A 60 -9.30 24.21 -2.83
N PRO A 61 -7.99 24.29 -3.10
CA PRO A 61 -7.42 23.75 -4.33
C PRO A 61 -7.85 22.28 -4.46
N LYS A 62 -8.56 21.96 -5.55
CA LYS A 62 -8.98 20.58 -5.81
C LYS A 62 -7.74 19.74 -6.03
N ASN A 63 -7.40 18.91 -5.05
CA ASN A 63 -6.33 17.93 -5.17
C ASN A 63 -6.69 16.97 -6.32
N ALA A 64 -5.76 16.74 -7.26
CA ALA A 64 -6.01 15.88 -8.41
C ALA A 64 -6.21 14.41 -8.02
N TYR A 65 -5.77 14.03 -6.82
CA TYR A 65 -5.84 12.67 -6.31
C TYR A 65 -6.73 12.57 -5.06
N PRO A 66 -7.42 11.44 -4.88
CA PRO A 66 -8.14 11.16 -3.65
C PRO A 66 -7.24 11.25 -2.41
N VAL A 67 -7.77 11.85 -1.35
CA VAL A 67 -7.09 11.99 -0.05
C VAL A 67 -7.90 11.28 1.03
N VAL A 68 -7.25 10.36 1.74
CA VAL A 68 -7.77 9.64 2.91
C VAL A 68 -7.20 10.30 4.15
N LYS A 69 -8.02 11.07 4.86
CA LYS A 69 -7.64 11.72 6.11
C LYS A 69 -8.01 10.86 7.31
N LEU A 70 -7.01 10.37 8.03
CA LEU A 70 -7.16 9.58 9.24
C LEU A 70 -7.21 10.50 10.47
N ASP A 71 -8.03 10.15 11.46
CA ASP A 71 -8.13 10.90 12.72
C ASP A 71 -7.10 10.43 13.76
N VAL A 72 -5.82 10.49 13.36
CA VAL A 72 -4.66 10.15 14.20
C VAL A 72 -3.59 11.22 14.00
N ASP A 73 -2.72 11.44 14.98
CA ASP A 73 -1.65 12.45 14.84
C ASP A 73 -0.50 11.92 13.96
N THR A 74 -0.18 10.63 14.10
CA THR A 74 0.80 9.90 13.30
C THR A 74 0.19 8.61 12.76
N ILE A 75 0.68 8.15 11.61
CA ILE A 75 0.28 6.88 10.99
C ILE A 75 1.29 5.83 11.45
N SER A 76 0.82 4.82 12.17
CA SER A 76 1.67 3.71 12.59
C SER A 76 2.06 2.81 11.41
N GLU A 77 3.13 2.05 11.58
CA GLU A 77 3.66 1.10 10.59
C GLU A 77 2.60 0.06 10.17
N ALA A 78 1.84 -0.47 11.14
CA ALA A 78 0.77 -1.44 10.91
C ALA A 78 -0.37 -0.85 10.05
N VAL A 79 -0.76 0.40 10.31
CA VAL A 79 -1.80 1.09 9.53
C VAL A 79 -1.32 1.34 8.10
N ALA A 80 -0.06 1.75 7.94
CA ALA A 80 0.54 1.97 6.63
C ALA A 80 0.61 0.67 5.80
N GLY A 81 1.08 -0.43 6.39
CA GLY A 81 1.09 -1.77 5.78
C GLY A 81 -0.30 -2.23 5.36
N ARG A 82 -1.26 -2.10 6.26
CA ARG A 82 -2.64 -2.52 6.00
C ARG A 82 -3.31 -1.72 4.88
N LEU A 83 -3.12 -0.40 4.85
CA LEU A 83 -3.67 0.45 3.79
C LEU A 83 -2.98 0.20 2.44
N ALA A 84 -1.68 -0.08 2.42
CA ALA A 84 -0.98 -0.48 1.21
C ALA A 84 -1.51 -1.80 0.63
N THR A 85 -1.71 -2.82 1.47
CA THR A 85 -2.31 -4.11 1.09
C THR A 85 -3.75 -3.95 0.60
N SER A 86 -4.55 -3.12 1.27
CA SER A 86 -5.92 -2.82 0.88
C SER A 86 -5.97 -2.11 -0.49
N LEU A 87 -5.12 -1.10 -0.71
CA LEU A 87 -5.01 -0.44 -2.00
C LEU A 87 -4.57 -1.41 -3.10
N LEU A 88 -3.62 -2.31 -2.83
CA LEU A 88 -3.21 -3.34 -3.81
C LEU A 88 -4.40 -4.19 -4.26
N GLY A 89 -5.21 -4.66 -3.31
CA GLY A 89 -6.43 -5.43 -3.62
C GLY A 89 -7.40 -4.63 -4.49
N HIS A 90 -7.57 -3.34 -4.19
CA HIS A 90 -8.38 -2.43 -5.02
C HIS A 90 -7.80 -2.21 -6.41
N VAL A 91 -6.48 -2.02 -6.55
CA VAL A 91 -5.82 -1.84 -7.85
C VAL A 91 -5.97 -3.09 -8.72
N LEU A 92 -5.75 -4.27 -8.16
CA LEU A 92 -5.91 -5.54 -8.90
C LEU A 92 -7.35 -5.67 -9.46
N PHE A 93 -8.36 -5.29 -8.68
CA PHE A 93 -9.75 -5.33 -9.13
C PHE A 93 -10.10 -4.20 -10.12
N LEU A 94 -9.82 -2.94 -9.76
CA LEU A 94 -10.20 -1.76 -10.56
C LEU A 94 -9.41 -1.65 -11.88
N LYS A 95 -8.26 -2.31 -11.99
CA LYS A 95 -7.50 -2.47 -13.23
C LYS A 95 -7.79 -3.76 -13.98
N ASN A 96 -8.86 -4.48 -13.62
CA ASN A 96 -9.28 -5.71 -14.28
C ASN A 96 -8.14 -6.75 -14.37
N GLN A 97 -7.32 -6.84 -13.33
CA GLN A 97 -6.31 -7.88 -13.19
C GLN A 97 -6.89 -9.13 -12.51
N VAL A 98 -7.99 -8.97 -11.77
CA VAL A 98 -8.80 -10.05 -11.22
C VAL A 98 -10.28 -9.78 -11.42
N PRO A 99 -11.12 -10.81 -11.60
CA PRO A 99 -12.55 -10.65 -11.88
C PRO A 99 -13.38 -10.23 -10.66
N PHE A 100 -12.88 -10.49 -9.44
CA PHE A 100 -13.55 -10.17 -8.19
C PHE A 100 -12.55 -9.57 -7.19
N PRO A 101 -13.02 -8.80 -6.19
CA PRO A 101 -12.18 -8.38 -5.07
C PRO A 101 -11.42 -9.56 -4.46
N VAL A 102 -10.14 -9.37 -4.15
CA VAL A 102 -9.24 -10.45 -3.71
C VAL A 102 -9.80 -11.24 -2.51
N MET A 103 -10.42 -10.54 -1.55
CA MET A 103 -11.07 -11.16 -0.38
C MET A 103 -12.28 -12.04 -0.72
N GLN A 104 -12.95 -11.79 -1.85
CA GLN A 104 -14.04 -12.62 -2.33
C GLN A 104 -13.53 -13.82 -3.11
N LEU A 105 -12.38 -13.69 -3.80
CA LEU A 105 -11.78 -14.78 -4.55
C LEU A 105 -11.57 -16.01 -3.67
N GLY A 106 -11.03 -15.87 -2.45
CA GLY A 106 -10.81 -17.01 -1.55
C GLY A 106 -12.08 -17.81 -1.21
N ARG A 107 -13.26 -17.17 -1.19
CA ARG A 107 -14.52 -17.77 -0.74
C ARG A 107 -15.32 -18.46 -1.83
N LEU A 108 -14.97 -18.24 -3.08
CA LEU A 108 -15.76 -18.77 -4.20
C LEU A 108 -15.55 -20.29 -4.31
N PRO A 109 -16.61 -21.11 -4.37
CA PRO A 109 -16.46 -22.55 -4.46
C PRO A 109 -15.73 -22.91 -5.75
N GLY A 110 -14.69 -23.75 -5.65
CA GLY A 110 -13.98 -24.29 -6.80
C GLY A 110 -14.83 -25.35 -7.50
N GLY A 111 -15.89 -24.94 -8.20
CA GLY A 111 -16.76 -25.84 -8.96
C GLY A 111 -16.02 -26.65 -10.03
N LYS A 112 -16.71 -27.14 -11.07
CA LYS A 112 -16.05 -27.81 -12.22
C LYS A 112 -15.25 -26.83 -13.11
N VAL A 113 -14.53 -25.90 -12.47
CA VAL A 113 -13.76 -24.82 -13.07
C VAL A 113 -12.54 -25.41 -13.76
N ASN A 114 -12.11 -24.75 -14.83
CA ASN A 114 -10.88 -25.06 -15.54
C ASN A 114 -9.71 -25.16 -14.53
N SER A 115 -8.98 -26.29 -14.53
CA SER A 115 -7.83 -26.53 -13.63
C SER A 115 -6.78 -25.41 -13.70
N ARG A 116 -6.65 -24.77 -14.86
CA ARG A 116 -5.78 -23.61 -15.05
C ARG A 116 -6.23 -22.38 -14.27
N ALA A 117 -7.53 -22.04 -14.31
CA ALA A 117 -8.07 -20.88 -13.61
C ALA A 117 -7.98 -21.06 -12.09
N PHE A 118 -8.24 -22.27 -11.61
CA PHE A 118 -8.03 -22.63 -10.21
C PHE A 118 -6.57 -22.44 -9.78
N LYS A 119 -5.61 -22.95 -10.57
CA LYS A 119 -4.17 -22.76 -10.30
C LYS A 119 -3.78 -21.28 -10.23
N GLN A 120 -4.23 -20.47 -11.20
CA GLN A 120 -3.94 -19.03 -11.23
C GLN A 120 -4.52 -18.30 -10.02
N ARG A 121 -5.75 -18.65 -9.62
CA ARG A 121 -6.37 -18.12 -8.41
C ARG A 121 -5.57 -18.47 -7.15
N THR A 122 -5.15 -19.73 -7.01
CA THR A 122 -4.36 -20.18 -5.84
C THR A 122 -2.99 -19.48 -5.79
N GLU A 123 -2.30 -19.37 -6.92
CA GLU A 123 -1.02 -18.65 -7.01
C GLU A 123 -1.19 -17.16 -6.65
N LEU A 124 -2.26 -16.51 -7.14
CA LEU A 124 -2.54 -15.12 -6.81
C LEU A 124 -2.84 -14.92 -5.32
N LEU A 125 -3.66 -15.79 -4.71
CA LEU A 125 -3.98 -15.70 -3.27
C LEU A 125 -2.73 -15.93 -2.42
N SER A 126 -1.90 -16.91 -2.77
CA SER A 126 -0.63 -17.17 -2.09
C SER A 126 0.36 -16.00 -2.20
N SER A 127 0.48 -15.39 -3.39
CA SER A 127 1.27 -14.16 -3.59
C SER A 127 0.71 -12.99 -2.78
N TYR A 128 -0.62 -12.86 -2.69
CA TYR A 128 -1.29 -11.81 -1.94
C TYR A 128 -1.08 -11.93 -0.44
N ASP A 129 -1.20 -13.13 0.11
CA ASP A 129 -0.94 -13.39 1.53
C ASP A 129 0.54 -13.15 1.87
N THR A 130 1.44 -13.63 1.01
CA THR A 130 2.89 -13.42 1.16
C THR A 130 3.22 -11.92 1.18
N ILE A 131 2.72 -11.13 0.22
CA ILE A 131 3.03 -9.70 0.22
C ILE A 131 2.35 -8.96 1.37
N SER A 132 1.15 -9.36 1.79
CA SER A 132 0.48 -8.75 2.93
C SER A 132 1.36 -8.87 4.17
N SER A 133 1.87 -10.08 4.45
CA SER A 133 2.79 -10.31 5.57
C SER A 133 4.08 -9.51 5.43
N HIS A 134 4.67 -9.46 4.23
CA HIS A 134 5.87 -8.66 4.00
C HIS A 134 5.64 -7.17 4.18
N LEU A 135 4.50 -6.61 3.74
CA LEU A 135 4.22 -5.18 3.86
C LEU A 135 4.15 -4.76 5.33
N ASP A 136 3.60 -5.59 6.21
CA ASP A 136 3.56 -5.31 7.65
C ASP A 136 4.98 -5.13 8.22
N THR A 137 5.91 -6.05 7.94
CA THR A 137 7.31 -5.94 8.39
C THR A 137 8.12 -4.88 7.62
N THR A 138 7.74 -4.60 6.38
CA THR A 138 8.38 -3.61 5.51
C THR A 138 8.26 -2.21 6.08
N PHE A 139 7.08 -1.82 6.56
CA PHE A 139 6.88 -0.48 7.11
C PHE A 139 7.63 -0.29 8.43
N SER A 140 7.81 -1.34 9.24
CA SER A 140 8.70 -1.29 10.42
C SER A 140 10.17 -1.07 10.04
N ALA A 141 10.67 -1.83 9.05
CA ALA A 141 12.04 -1.64 8.55
C ALA A 141 12.23 -0.25 7.89
N LEU A 142 11.22 0.23 7.15
CA LEU A 142 11.24 1.53 6.50
C LEU A 142 11.20 2.67 7.52
N SER A 143 10.36 2.57 8.54
CA SER A 143 10.31 3.53 9.66
C SER A 143 11.68 3.67 10.33
N THR A 144 12.34 2.54 10.61
CA THR A 144 13.70 2.53 11.18
C THR A 144 14.72 3.17 10.24
N ALA A 145 14.69 2.84 8.95
CA ALA A 145 15.61 3.41 7.96
C ALA A 145 15.44 4.94 7.85
N LEU A 146 14.20 5.42 7.79
CA LEU A 146 13.85 6.85 7.71
C LEU A 146 14.22 7.60 8.99
N ALA A 147 14.02 7.00 10.16
CA ALA A 147 14.43 7.59 11.44
C ALA A 147 15.95 7.80 11.50
N ARG A 148 16.73 6.83 11.00
CA ARG A 148 18.19 6.96 10.88
C ARG A 148 18.59 8.09 9.93
N CYS A 149 17.88 8.29 8.80
CA CYS A 149 18.12 9.45 7.91
C CYS A 149 17.87 10.78 8.61
N ALA A 150 16.76 10.87 9.34
CA ALA A 150 16.40 12.09 10.03
C ALA A 150 17.47 12.47 11.07
N ASN A 151 17.96 11.48 11.83
CA ASN A 151 18.97 11.70 12.87
C ASN A 151 20.30 12.23 12.32
N ALA A 152 20.75 11.72 11.17
CA ALA A 152 21.99 12.18 10.54
C ALA A 152 21.93 13.67 10.16
N LYS A 153 20.76 14.15 9.70
CA LYS A 153 20.58 15.54 9.23
C LYS A 153 20.39 16.55 10.36
N THR A 154 19.76 16.18 11.48
CA THR A 154 19.24 17.14 12.47
C THR A 154 20.14 17.39 13.68
N GLY A 155 21.38 16.90 13.69
CA GLY A 155 22.43 17.30 14.64
C GLY A 155 21.90 17.51 16.07
N ASN A 156 21.46 16.44 16.71
CA ASN A 156 21.08 16.40 18.13
C ASN A 156 19.88 17.29 18.58
N THR A 157 19.03 17.78 17.68
CA THR A 157 17.80 18.49 18.11
C THR A 157 16.81 17.52 18.77
N THR A 158 16.61 17.73 20.07
CA THR A 158 15.95 16.81 21.03
C THR A 158 14.41 16.85 21.02
N SER A 159 13.75 17.17 19.90
CA SER A 159 12.30 17.45 19.98
C SER A 159 11.42 17.02 18.81
N THR A 160 10.27 16.46 19.23
CA THR A 160 8.99 16.23 18.56
C THR A 160 8.91 15.07 17.55
N ASN A 161 7.80 14.33 17.64
CA ASN A 161 7.48 13.11 16.89
C ASN A 161 7.95 13.21 15.43
N LYS A 162 9.00 12.45 15.10
CA LYS A 162 9.55 12.43 13.75
C LYS A 162 8.55 11.71 12.86
N VAL A 163 7.83 12.49 12.06
CA VAL A 163 7.01 11.97 10.98
C VAL A 163 7.81 11.95 9.69
N ALA A 164 7.60 10.92 8.90
CA ALA A 164 8.17 10.76 7.57
C ALA A 164 7.06 10.58 6.54
N GLN A 165 7.48 10.71 5.28
CA GLN A 165 6.64 10.41 4.13
C GLN A 165 7.15 9.13 3.47
N ALA A 166 6.24 8.23 3.15
CA ALA A 166 6.53 6.99 2.44
C ALA A 166 5.76 6.92 1.13
N HIS A 167 6.36 6.30 0.12
CA HIS A 167 5.75 6.14 -1.19
C HIS A 167 5.82 4.68 -1.64
N VAL A 168 4.69 4.16 -2.09
CA VAL A 168 4.57 2.84 -2.71
C VAL A 168 4.08 3.03 -4.15
N ALA A 169 4.69 2.34 -5.10
CA ALA A 169 4.28 2.32 -6.49
C ALA A 169 3.75 0.93 -6.88
N ILE A 170 2.55 0.88 -7.43
CA ILE A 170 1.94 -0.32 -8.00
C ILE A 170 1.89 -0.13 -9.52
N LEU A 171 2.69 -0.93 -10.23
CA LEU A 171 2.85 -0.85 -11.68
C LEU A 171 2.13 -2.02 -12.34
N VAL A 172 1.19 -1.73 -13.25
CA VAL A 172 0.44 -2.76 -13.97
C VAL A 172 0.88 -2.77 -15.44
N GLY A 173 1.47 -3.87 -15.89
CA GLY A 173 1.94 -4.03 -17.27
C GLY A 173 2.86 -5.23 -17.48
N PRO A 174 3.42 -5.40 -18.70
CA PRO A 174 4.27 -6.54 -19.02
C PRO A 174 5.66 -6.52 -18.34
N SER A 175 6.13 -5.34 -17.90
CA SER A 175 7.39 -5.18 -17.18
C SER A 175 7.44 -3.84 -16.44
N LEU A 176 8.42 -3.66 -15.54
CA LEU A 176 8.67 -2.40 -14.83
C LEU A 176 8.83 -1.19 -15.77
N GLY A 177 9.60 -1.35 -16.86
CA GLY A 177 9.87 -0.27 -17.82
C GLY A 177 8.75 -0.01 -18.83
N ALA A 178 7.84 -0.97 -19.00
CA ALA A 178 6.73 -0.91 -19.95
C ALA A 178 5.35 -0.94 -19.26
N ALA A 179 5.29 -0.52 -17.99
CA ALA A 179 4.06 -0.43 -17.23
C ALA A 179 3.05 0.49 -17.93
N LYS A 180 1.82 -0.01 -18.10
CA LYS A 180 0.72 0.70 -18.78
C LYS A 180 -0.04 1.61 -17.82
N SER A 181 -0.14 1.22 -16.55
CA SER A 181 -0.67 2.04 -15.47
C SER A 181 0.32 2.08 -14.31
N LYS A 182 0.39 3.24 -13.67
CA LYS A 182 1.23 3.51 -12.51
C LYS A 182 0.37 4.16 -11.45
N VAL A 183 0.18 3.47 -10.33
CA VAL A 183 -0.57 3.97 -9.18
C VAL A 183 0.41 4.24 -8.05
N ILE A 184 0.44 5.46 -7.53
CA ILE A 184 1.29 5.85 -6.40
C ILE A 184 0.43 6.03 -5.16
N LEU A 185 0.83 5.36 -4.08
CA LEU A 185 0.34 5.60 -2.73
C LEU A 185 1.33 6.51 -2.01
N GLY A 186 0.89 7.72 -1.66
CA GLY A 186 1.62 8.60 -0.75
C GLY A 186 1.07 8.45 0.66
N ILE A 187 1.94 8.17 1.63
CA ILE A 187 1.60 8.11 3.05
C ILE A 187 2.33 9.26 3.73
N ASP A 188 1.57 10.25 4.19
CA ASP A 188 2.07 11.42 4.88
C ASP A 188 1.77 11.34 6.38
N GLY A 189 2.80 11.50 7.20
CA GLY A 189 2.68 11.35 8.65
C GLY A 189 3.06 9.96 9.18
N LEU A 190 3.81 9.16 8.43
CA LEU A 190 4.33 7.87 8.91
C LEU A 190 5.22 8.08 10.13
N GLU A 191 4.97 7.38 11.22
CA GLU A 191 5.81 7.42 12.42
C GLU A 191 7.20 6.87 12.09
N ALA A 192 8.25 7.70 12.19
CA ALA A 192 9.64 7.30 11.97
C ALA A 192 10.33 7.07 13.33
N ARG A 193 10.54 5.80 13.67
CA ARG A 193 11.17 5.36 14.92
C ARG A 193 12.20 4.27 14.66
N VAL A 194 13.24 4.24 15.49
CA VAL A 194 14.26 3.17 15.43
C VAL A 194 13.78 2.04 16.33
N TRP A 195 13.58 0.86 15.75
CA TRP A 195 13.21 -0.33 16.53
C TRP A 195 14.25 -0.63 17.61
N GLY A 196 13.79 -0.94 18.83
CA GLY A 196 14.65 -1.29 19.97
C GLY A 196 15.22 -0.11 20.77
N VAL A 197 15.07 1.14 20.31
CA VAL A 197 15.46 2.30 21.11
C VAL A 197 14.33 2.66 22.06
N ARG A 198 14.59 2.57 23.38
CA ARG A 198 13.63 3.00 24.41
C ARG A 198 13.53 4.52 24.41
N ASP A 199 12.30 5.01 24.51
CA ASP A 199 11.95 6.42 24.48
C ASP A 199 12.23 7.08 25.85
N ASP A 200 13.48 7.02 26.32
CA ASP A 200 13.88 7.47 27.67
C ASP A 200 13.74 9.00 27.85
N SER A 201 13.55 9.72 26.74
CA SER A 201 13.43 11.18 26.67
C SER A 201 12.21 11.76 27.40
N LYS A 202 11.13 11.00 27.60
CA LYS A 202 9.91 11.53 28.24
C LYS A 202 10.01 11.62 29.76
N VAL A 203 10.92 10.89 30.40
CA VAL A 203 10.98 10.82 31.87
C VAL A 203 11.83 11.96 32.46
N ARG A 204 12.85 12.46 31.75
CA ARG A 204 13.78 13.46 32.32
C ARG A 204 13.30 14.92 32.27
N GLY A 205 12.20 15.22 31.58
CA GLY A 205 11.78 16.60 31.31
C GLY A 205 11.08 17.36 32.44
N LYS A 206 10.80 16.74 33.60
CA LYS A 206 10.01 17.40 34.67
C LYS A 206 10.71 17.59 36.01
N GLU A 207 11.87 16.97 36.26
CA GLU A 207 12.47 17.00 37.61
C GLU A 207 13.74 17.86 37.75
N ASN A 208 14.40 18.23 36.64
CA ASN A 208 15.72 18.91 36.70
C ASN A 208 15.73 20.42 36.41
N ALA A 209 14.60 21.13 36.55
CA ALA A 209 14.58 22.59 36.40
C ALA A 209 15.11 23.35 37.64
N ALA A 210 15.70 22.67 38.63
CA ALA A 210 15.95 23.28 39.94
C ALA A 210 17.40 23.32 40.45
N LEU A 211 18.40 22.65 39.86
CA LEU A 211 19.75 22.65 40.45
C LEU A 211 20.91 22.65 39.44
N GLU A 212 21.73 23.71 39.55
CA GLU A 212 23.20 23.79 39.36
C GLU A 212 23.71 23.79 37.90
N ASP A 213 24.32 24.84 37.35
CA ASP A 213 25.43 25.70 37.83
C ASP A 213 26.59 24.90 38.44
N ASN A 214 27.32 24.17 37.60
CA ASN A 214 28.76 24.03 37.84
C ASN A 214 29.53 23.68 36.56
N SER A 215 30.48 24.56 36.25
CA SER A 215 31.59 24.41 35.34
C SER A 215 32.38 23.12 35.57
N ASN A 216 32.83 22.44 34.51
CA ASN A 216 34.24 22.08 34.44
C ASN A 216 34.72 21.80 33.02
N GLU A 217 35.84 22.44 32.68
CA GLU A 217 36.72 22.17 31.55
C GLU A 217 37.37 20.78 31.71
N SER A 218 37.53 20.02 30.62
CA SER A 218 38.75 19.24 30.37
C SER A 218 38.80 18.72 28.92
N GLU A 219 39.73 19.31 28.17
CA GLU A 219 40.79 18.70 27.34
C GLU A 219 40.74 17.16 27.23
N ASP A 220 40.66 16.57 26.03
CA ASP A 220 41.73 16.36 25.03
C ASP A 220 42.27 14.93 25.18
N GLU A 221 42.04 14.06 24.19
CA GLU A 221 42.83 12.84 23.94
C GLU A 221 42.41 12.20 22.60
N GLU A 222 43.31 12.37 21.63
CA GLU A 222 43.42 11.63 20.37
C GLU A 222 43.81 10.17 20.64
N GLU A 223 43.32 9.20 19.85
CA GLU A 223 43.96 7.91 19.53
C GLU A 223 43.02 7.16 18.57
N GLU A 224 43.34 7.00 17.29
CA GLU A 224 44.28 6.07 16.64
C GLU A 224 43.52 4.87 16.00
N GLU A 225 44.08 4.46 14.86
CA GLU A 225 43.58 3.59 13.81
C GLU A 225 43.48 2.13 14.27
N GLU A 226 42.64 1.31 13.63
CA GLU A 226 43.05 -0.05 13.25
C GLU A 226 42.12 -0.60 12.14
N GLU A 227 42.76 -0.83 10.98
CA GLU A 227 42.25 -1.56 9.82
C GLU A 227 42.24 -3.06 10.13
N GLU A 228 41.14 -3.77 9.86
CA GLU A 228 41.21 -5.23 9.65
C GLU A 228 40.41 -5.64 8.40
N GLU A 229 41.19 -6.15 7.45
CA GLU A 229 40.82 -7.00 6.32
C GLU A 229 40.28 -8.34 6.84
N GLU A 230 39.38 -9.01 6.08
CA GLU A 230 39.35 -10.48 5.87
C GLU A 230 38.11 -10.83 5.01
N GLU A 231 38.30 -11.19 3.74
CA GLU A 231 38.46 -12.57 3.23
C GLU A 231 37.16 -13.40 3.09
N ASN A 232 36.69 -13.50 1.85
CA ASN A 232 36.57 -14.75 1.06
C ASN A 232 35.74 -15.95 1.61
N HIS A 233 34.69 -16.36 0.87
CA HIS A 233 34.33 -17.76 0.53
C HIS A 233 33.06 -17.76 -0.36
N GLU A 234 33.18 -17.97 -1.67
CA GLU A 234 33.14 -19.27 -2.40
C GLU A 234 31.83 -20.07 -2.27
N GLU A 235 31.14 -20.14 -3.41
CA GLU A 235 30.52 -21.30 -4.06
C GLU A 235 29.89 -22.40 -3.19
N SER A 236 28.59 -22.66 -3.41
CA SER A 236 28.15 -24.05 -3.56
C SER A 236 26.95 -24.15 -4.50
N ASP A 237 27.23 -24.90 -5.55
CA ASP A 237 26.37 -25.45 -6.60
C ASP A 237 25.45 -26.56 -6.03
N GLU A 238 24.53 -27.01 -6.89
CA GLU A 238 23.76 -28.26 -6.81
C GLU A 238 22.49 -28.22 -5.90
N GLU A 239 21.32 -28.77 -6.24
CA GLU A 239 21.00 -29.84 -7.18
C GLU A 239 19.49 -29.86 -7.49
N ARG A 240 19.14 -30.45 -8.64
CA ARG A 240 17.77 -30.64 -9.13
C ARG A 240 17.10 -31.81 -8.40
N GLY A 241 15.93 -31.57 -7.80
CA GLY A 241 15.02 -32.62 -7.33
C GLY A 241 13.71 -32.57 -8.11
N ASP A 242 13.57 -33.50 -9.06
CA ASP A 242 12.37 -33.78 -9.85
C ASP A 242 11.60 -34.89 -9.12
N ASP A 243 10.61 -34.54 -8.31
CA ASP A 243 9.76 -35.51 -7.61
C ASP A 243 8.30 -35.38 -8.10
N ASP A 244 8.03 -36.17 -9.14
CA ASP A 244 6.70 -36.63 -9.53
C ASP A 244 6.08 -37.46 -8.39
N LEU A 245 5.20 -36.84 -7.60
CA LEU A 245 4.33 -37.54 -6.66
C LEU A 245 2.88 -37.46 -7.14
N GLU A 246 2.48 -38.45 -7.94
CA GLU A 246 1.08 -38.82 -8.14
C GLU A 246 0.53 -39.46 -6.85
N GLY A 247 -0.01 -38.61 -5.97
CA GLY A 247 -0.69 -38.99 -4.75
C GLY A 247 -2.21 -39.06 -4.93
N SER A 248 -2.69 -40.24 -5.33
CA SER A 248 -4.05 -40.73 -5.05
C SER A 248 -4.39 -40.59 -3.56
N ASN A 249 -5.57 -40.05 -3.23
CA ASN A 249 -6.49 -40.47 -2.15
C ASN A 249 -7.67 -39.47 -2.15
N GLY A 250 -8.93 -39.91 -2.20
CA GLY A 250 -9.52 -40.87 -1.27
C GLY A 250 -10.38 -40.05 -0.31
N ALA A 251 -11.66 -39.91 -0.67
CA ALA A 251 -12.67 -39.21 0.11
C ALA A 251 -12.81 -39.81 1.51
N GLU A 252 -12.89 -38.96 2.54
CA GLU A 252 -13.73 -39.17 3.73
C GLU A 252 -14.20 -37.78 4.24
N GLU A 253 -15.52 -37.64 4.37
CA GLU A 253 -16.20 -36.52 5.02
C GLU A 253 -16.07 -36.70 6.54
N PRO A 254 -15.65 -35.68 7.32
CA PRO A 254 -15.76 -35.76 8.77
C PRO A 254 -17.18 -35.37 9.20
N GLU A 255 -17.82 -36.29 9.92
CA GLU A 255 -19.09 -36.06 10.61
C GLU A 255 -18.95 -35.00 11.71
N GLU A 256 -20.05 -34.27 11.92
CA GLU A 256 -20.26 -33.24 12.92
C GLU A 256 -20.23 -33.86 14.34
N SER A 257 -19.25 -33.46 15.16
CA SER A 257 -19.22 -33.74 16.60
C SER A 257 -19.68 -32.51 17.38
N GLU A 258 -20.88 -32.60 17.95
CA GLU A 258 -21.40 -31.73 19.00
C GLU A 258 -20.77 -32.18 20.34
N ASP A 259 -19.94 -31.35 20.96
CA ASP A 259 -19.48 -31.49 22.36
C ASP A 259 -19.55 -30.08 22.98
N GLU A 260 -20.59 -29.78 23.75
CA GLU A 260 -20.76 -30.02 25.20
C GLU A 260 -19.92 -29.08 26.09
N ASP A 261 -20.68 -28.34 26.89
CA ASP A 261 -20.26 -27.28 27.81
C ASP A 261 -19.44 -27.83 28.98
N GLU A 262 -18.26 -27.25 29.25
CA GLU A 262 -17.59 -27.39 30.53
C GLU A 262 -17.37 -26.02 31.17
N GLU A 263 -18.22 -25.75 32.17
CA GLU A 263 -18.07 -24.72 33.19
C GLU A 263 -16.93 -25.14 34.11
N ASP A 264 -15.80 -24.41 34.11
CA ASP A 264 -14.72 -24.65 35.06
C ASP A 264 -14.47 -23.45 35.98
N GLU A 265 -14.32 -23.85 37.25
CA GLU A 265 -14.58 -23.09 38.45
C GLU A 265 -13.50 -22.07 38.83
N ALA A 266 -13.96 -21.07 39.56
CA ALA A 266 -13.17 -20.06 40.22
C ALA A 266 -12.24 -20.67 41.29
N ASN A 267 -10.93 -20.50 41.13
CA ASN A 267 -9.98 -20.56 42.24
C ASN A 267 -9.64 -19.14 42.68
N GLU A 268 -10.16 -18.78 43.85
CA GLU A 268 -9.78 -17.61 44.64
C GLU A 268 -8.48 -17.94 45.39
N ASP A 269 -7.33 -17.54 44.84
CA ASP A 269 -6.06 -17.56 45.58
C ASP A 269 -5.90 -16.22 46.33
N GLU A 270 -6.02 -16.32 47.65
CA GLU A 270 -5.73 -15.27 48.63
C GLU A 270 -4.21 -15.11 48.78
N GLU A 271 -3.61 -14.14 48.08
CA GLU A 271 -2.21 -13.75 48.33
C GLU A 271 -2.10 -12.67 49.41
N GLU A 272 -1.32 -13.01 50.45
CA GLU A 272 -1.07 -12.24 51.67
C GLU A 272 -0.40 -10.89 51.40
N GLU A 273 -0.99 -9.82 51.97
CA GLU A 273 -0.48 -8.46 52.00
C GLU A 273 0.83 -8.35 52.82
N SER A 274 1.98 -8.32 52.14
CA SER A 274 3.23 -7.81 52.74
C SER A 274 3.30 -6.29 52.58
N ALA A 275 2.96 -5.56 53.64
CA ALA A 275 3.08 -4.12 53.75
C ALA A 275 4.56 -3.68 53.91
N ASP A 276 5.24 -3.42 52.79
CA ASP A 276 6.46 -2.61 52.77
C ASP A 276 6.23 -1.39 51.86
N ASP A 277 5.81 -0.30 52.52
CA ASP A 277 5.32 0.95 51.98
C ASP A 277 6.51 1.82 51.53
N ASN A 278 6.99 1.57 50.31
CA ASN A 278 7.90 2.50 49.64
C ASN A 278 7.21 2.96 48.34
N PRO A 279 6.65 4.20 48.28
CA PRO A 279 5.93 4.70 47.12
C PRO A 279 6.92 4.99 46.00
N THR A 280 7.40 3.93 45.36
CA THR A 280 8.23 3.96 44.18
C THR A 280 7.31 4.38 43.05
N LEU A 281 7.34 5.68 42.72
CA LEU A 281 6.57 6.31 41.64
C LEU A 281 6.89 5.61 40.33
N SER A 282 6.15 4.53 40.06
CA SER A 282 6.26 3.79 38.81
C SER A 282 5.85 4.74 37.69
N PRO A 283 6.68 4.92 36.65
CA PRO A 283 6.36 5.82 35.56
C PRO A 283 5.00 5.42 34.96
N PRO A 284 4.15 6.40 34.58
CA PRO A 284 2.84 6.11 34.01
C PRO A 284 3.03 5.23 32.77
N LEU A 285 2.44 4.03 32.80
CA LEU A 285 2.43 3.12 31.67
C LEU A 285 1.86 3.86 30.45
N PRO A 286 2.46 3.71 29.26
CA PRO A 286 1.90 4.29 28.05
C PRO A 286 0.46 3.80 27.86
N PRO A 287 -0.44 4.63 27.32
CA PRO A 287 -1.83 4.24 27.10
C PRO A 287 -1.88 3.00 26.21
N TYR A 288 -2.21 1.86 26.80
CA TYR A 288 -2.36 0.60 26.08
C TYR A 288 -3.65 0.66 25.28
N ILE A 289 -3.53 0.78 23.96
CA ILE A 289 -4.67 0.61 23.06
C ILE A 289 -4.95 -0.89 23.03
N SER A 290 -6.20 -1.28 23.32
CA SER A 290 -6.60 -2.68 23.23
C SER A 290 -6.45 -3.18 21.79
N TYR A 291 -5.98 -4.41 21.60
CA TYR A 291 -5.90 -5.05 20.27
C TYR A 291 -7.25 -4.98 19.51
N ALA A 292 -8.37 -5.13 20.22
CA ALA A 292 -9.70 -5.02 19.61
C ALA A 292 -10.00 -3.62 19.08
N GLU A 293 -9.52 -2.57 19.76
CA GLU A 293 -9.66 -1.18 19.32
C GLU A 293 -8.78 -0.90 18.09
N GLU A 294 -7.55 -1.40 18.10
CA GLU A 294 -6.65 -1.32 16.94
C GLU A 294 -7.24 -2.00 15.69
N GLN A 295 -7.78 -3.22 15.83
CA GLN A 295 -8.43 -3.91 14.71
C GLN A 295 -9.65 -3.16 14.17
N ARG A 296 -10.47 -2.58 15.06
CA ARG A 296 -11.60 -1.72 14.65
C ARG A 296 -11.13 -0.47 13.93
N PHE A 297 -10.03 0.14 14.39
CA PHE A 297 -9.43 1.29 13.74
C PHE A 297 -8.95 0.93 12.32
N LEU A 298 -8.22 -0.18 12.16
CA LEU A 298 -7.74 -0.66 10.87
C LEU A 298 -8.89 -0.91 9.89
N GLN A 299 -9.94 -1.59 10.32
CA GLN A 299 -11.14 -1.83 9.49
C GLN A 299 -11.83 -0.52 9.08
N ASN A 300 -11.90 0.46 9.98
CA ASN A 300 -12.46 1.77 9.67
C ASN A 300 -11.60 2.55 8.66
N ALA A 301 -10.28 2.47 8.78
CA ALA A 301 -9.34 3.09 7.84
C ALA A 301 -9.46 2.46 6.44
N GLU A 302 -9.53 1.12 6.35
CA GLU A 302 -9.77 0.41 5.09
C GLU A 302 -11.10 0.83 4.46
N ARG A 303 -12.19 0.83 5.24
CA ARG A 303 -13.51 1.25 4.75
C ARG A 303 -13.51 2.71 4.29
N LEU A 304 -12.75 3.58 4.95
CA LEU A 304 -12.57 4.96 4.51
C LEU A 304 -11.85 5.02 3.16
N LEU A 305 -10.73 4.30 3.01
CA LEU A 305 -10.00 4.19 1.74
C LEU A 305 -10.93 3.70 0.62
N SER A 306 -11.66 2.59 0.82
CA SER A 306 -12.57 2.06 -0.21
C SER A 306 -13.65 3.08 -0.63
N ARG A 307 -14.23 3.81 0.33
CA ARG A 307 -15.24 4.84 0.04
C ARG A 307 -14.64 6.02 -0.72
N THR A 308 -13.46 6.47 -0.33
CA THR A 308 -12.75 7.57 -1.01
C THR A 308 -12.41 7.18 -2.45
N LEU A 309 -11.96 5.94 -2.69
CA LEU A 309 -11.71 5.43 -4.03
C LEU A 309 -12.98 5.38 -4.88
N ALA A 310 -14.07 4.86 -4.33
CA ALA A 310 -15.36 4.81 -5.02
C ALA A 310 -15.91 6.20 -5.36
N ALA A 311 -15.76 7.17 -4.45
CA ALA A 311 -16.15 8.56 -4.70
C ALA A 311 -15.30 9.19 -5.81
N ALA A 312 -13.98 9.00 -5.78
CA ALA A 312 -13.09 9.51 -6.84
C ALA A 312 -13.42 8.91 -8.21
N ASP A 313 -13.78 7.62 -8.27
CA ASP A 313 -14.19 6.95 -9.50
C ASP A 313 -15.50 7.54 -10.06
N ALA A 314 -16.48 7.83 -9.20
CA ALA A 314 -17.71 8.51 -9.58
C ALA A 314 -17.48 9.94 -10.11
N GLU A 315 -16.42 10.60 -9.64
CA GLU A 315 -16.01 11.93 -10.08
C GLU A 315 -15.13 11.92 -11.34
N GLY A 316 -14.74 10.74 -11.86
CA GLY A 316 -13.85 10.59 -13.01
C GLY A 316 -12.37 10.81 -12.70
N ASN A 317 -12.02 10.96 -11.42
CA ASN A 317 -10.65 11.09 -10.91
C ASN A 317 -10.13 9.79 -10.30
N GLY A 318 -10.89 8.70 -10.42
CA GLY A 318 -10.53 7.40 -9.87
C GLY A 318 -9.41 6.70 -10.63
N ILE A 319 -9.13 5.48 -10.16
CA ILE A 319 -8.10 4.61 -10.71
C ILE A 319 -8.68 3.50 -11.57
N ALA A 320 -9.99 3.42 -11.79
CA ALA A 320 -10.54 2.37 -12.64
C ALA A 320 -10.10 2.53 -14.09
N SER A 321 -9.67 1.43 -14.70
CA SER A 321 -9.32 1.38 -16.12
C SER A 321 -9.41 -0.04 -16.63
N GLU A 322 -10.10 -0.24 -17.74
CA GLU A 322 -10.18 -1.54 -18.40
C GLU A 322 -8.82 -1.90 -19.01
N MET A 323 -8.12 -2.83 -18.36
CA MET A 323 -6.86 -3.37 -18.85
C MET A 323 -7.00 -4.86 -19.10
N THR A 324 -6.18 -5.36 -20.03
CA THR A 324 -5.96 -6.79 -20.15
C THR A 324 -5.16 -7.27 -18.93
N PRO A 325 -5.37 -8.50 -18.46
CA PRO A 325 -4.56 -9.06 -17.39
C PRO A 325 -3.10 -9.10 -17.79
N THR A 326 -2.25 -8.57 -16.92
CA THR A 326 -0.81 -8.45 -17.11
C THR A 326 -0.10 -8.70 -15.79
N GLN A 327 1.21 -8.44 -15.72
CA GLN A 327 1.93 -8.51 -14.46
C GLN A 327 1.66 -7.27 -13.62
N THR A 328 1.61 -7.43 -12.31
CA THR A 328 1.61 -6.32 -11.36
C THR A 328 2.88 -6.37 -10.54
N HIS A 329 3.63 -5.27 -10.55
CA HIS A 329 4.87 -5.08 -9.81
C HIS A 329 4.67 -4.05 -8.70
N ILE A 330 5.31 -4.29 -7.56
CA ILE A 330 5.13 -3.45 -6.37
C ILE A 330 6.51 -2.99 -5.93
N LEU A 331 6.63 -1.67 -5.75
CA LEU A 331 7.86 -1.03 -5.37
C LEU A 331 7.63 -0.07 -4.22
N ILE A 332 8.64 0.09 -3.37
CA ILE A 332 8.67 1.10 -2.32
C ILE A 332 9.84 2.04 -2.58
N ARG A 333 9.68 3.31 -2.22
CA ARG A 333 10.77 4.27 -2.20
C ARG A 333 11.39 4.28 -0.82
N ALA A 334 12.66 3.88 -0.72
CA ALA A 334 13.36 3.74 0.55
C ALA A 334 14.85 4.12 0.44
N PRO A 335 15.51 4.51 1.54
CA PRO A 335 16.95 4.77 1.56
C PRO A 335 17.76 3.54 1.11
N ARG A 336 19.00 3.71 0.64
CA ARG A 336 19.88 2.57 0.30
C ARG A 336 20.18 1.64 1.47
N ARG A 337 20.23 2.18 2.69
CA ARG A 337 20.38 1.38 3.92
C ARG A 337 19.15 0.55 4.30
N PHE A 338 18.03 0.73 3.61
CA PHE A 338 16.85 -0.09 3.86
C PHE A 338 17.23 -1.55 3.61
N ASN A 339 16.95 -2.42 4.58
CA ASN A 339 17.30 -3.83 4.49
C ASN A 339 16.09 -4.66 4.87
N HIS A 340 15.57 -5.42 3.91
CA HIS A 340 14.47 -6.33 4.11
C HIS A 340 14.55 -7.47 3.08
N PRO A 341 14.47 -8.76 3.50
CA PRO A 341 14.78 -9.90 2.62
C PRO A 341 13.85 -10.01 1.40
N ALA A 342 12.59 -9.59 1.52
CA ALA A 342 11.62 -9.64 0.43
C ALA A 342 11.77 -8.55 -0.65
N TRP A 343 12.75 -7.64 -0.53
CA TRP A 343 12.88 -6.48 -1.41
C TRP A 343 14.25 -6.40 -2.08
N ILE A 344 14.24 -6.14 -3.38
CA ILE A 344 15.43 -6.06 -4.23
C ILE A 344 15.63 -4.60 -4.67
N PRO A 345 16.82 -4.01 -4.45
CA PRO A 345 17.10 -2.64 -4.88
C PRO A 345 17.12 -2.55 -6.41
N ARG A 346 16.47 -1.52 -6.98
CA ARG A 346 16.32 -1.30 -8.43
C ARG A 346 16.83 0.08 -8.86
N GLN A 347 18.15 0.24 -8.87
CA GLN A 347 18.78 1.51 -9.27
C GLN A 347 18.51 1.90 -10.73
N ASN A 348 18.32 0.91 -11.61
CA ASN A 348 18.11 1.13 -13.05
C ASN A 348 16.76 1.78 -13.41
N VAL A 349 15.77 1.75 -12.51
CA VAL A 349 14.45 2.38 -12.73
C VAL A 349 14.25 3.67 -11.95
N THR A 350 15.22 4.06 -11.12
CA THR A 350 15.08 5.20 -10.20
C THR A 350 14.66 6.48 -10.91
N ASN A 351 15.37 6.89 -11.96
CA ASN A 351 15.06 8.13 -12.69
C ASN A 351 13.66 8.14 -13.32
N ALA A 352 13.18 6.99 -13.81
CA ALA A 352 11.89 6.90 -14.48
C ALA A 352 10.72 6.94 -13.49
N LEU A 353 10.89 6.29 -12.34
CA LEU A 353 9.89 6.29 -11.27
C LEU A 353 9.92 7.59 -10.47
N ASP A 354 11.08 8.20 -10.26
CA ASP A 354 11.19 9.52 -9.62
C ASP A 354 10.49 10.58 -10.44
N ALA A 355 10.63 10.57 -11.77
CA ALA A 355 9.82 11.46 -12.62
C ALA A 355 8.32 11.24 -12.43
N SER A 356 7.87 9.98 -12.29
CA SER A 356 6.47 9.65 -12.07
C SER A 356 5.99 10.12 -10.67
N LEU A 357 6.85 10.01 -9.66
CA LEU A 357 6.59 10.49 -8.30
C LEU A 357 6.55 12.02 -8.24
N GLN A 358 7.44 12.71 -8.95
CA GLN A 358 7.42 14.17 -9.08
C GLN A 358 6.13 14.64 -9.76
N ASP A 359 5.69 13.97 -10.82
CA ASP A 359 4.39 14.26 -11.47
C ASP A 359 3.23 14.09 -10.48
N PHE A 360 3.26 13.02 -9.67
CA PHE A 360 2.28 12.80 -8.61
C PHE A 360 2.30 13.92 -7.56
N MET A 361 3.47 14.29 -7.02
CA MET A 361 3.57 15.36 -6.02
C MET A 361 3.14 16.73 -6.58
N TYR A 362 3.50 17.02 -7.83
CA TYR A 362 3.12 18.25 -8.52
C TYR A 362 1.61 18.35 -8.72
N ASN A 363 0.98 17.31 -9.28
CA ASN A 363 -0.46 17.28 -9.51
C ASN A 363 -1.27 17.27 -8.22
N SER A 364 -0.65 16.88 -7.10
CA SER A 364 -1.29 16.92 -5.80
C SER A 364 -1.41 18.35 -5.21
N GLY A 365 -0.73 19.34 -5.81
CA GLY A 365 -0.76 20.73 -5.37
C GLY A 365 0.21 21.07 -4.23
N PHE A 366 1.13 20.16 -3.88
CA PHE A 366 2.08 20.35 -2.76
C PHE A 366 3.41 20.97 -3.15
N VAL A 367 3.76 20.95 -4.43
CA VAL A 367 4.96 21.63 -4.91
C VAL A 367 4.60 23.06 -5.24
N ASN A 368 5.17 24.01 -4.50
CA ASN A 368 5.01 25.44 -4.76
C ASN A 368 5.20 25.74 -6.26
N ALA A 369 4.21 26.39 -6.87
CA ALA A 369 4.19 26.70 -8.31
C ALA A 369 5.44 27.50 -8.76
N ALA A 370 6.12 28.18 -7.83
CA ALA A 370 7.37 28.88 -8.06
C ALA A 370 8.51 27.95 -8.52
N THR A 371 8.57 26.71 -8.02
CA THR A 371 9.59 25.72 -8.41
C THR A 371 9.22 25.01 -9.72
N ALA A 372 7.94 25.01 -10.09
CA ALA A 372 7.40 24.32 -11.27
C ALA A 372 7.64 25.05 -12.61
N LEU A 373 8.27 26.23 -12.60
CA LEU A 373 8.44 27.05 -13.80
C LEU A 373 9.42 26.48 -14.84
N SER A 374 10.20 25.43 -14.52
CA SER A 374 11.21 24.88 -15.44
C SER A 374 10.79 23.59 -16.18
N THR A 375 9.82 22.81 -15.69
CA THR A 375 9.45 21.50 -16.26
C THR A 375 8.16 21.55 -17.08
N LYS A 376 8.07 22.48 -18.03
CA LYS A 376 6.93 22.59 -18.97
C LYS A 376 6.84 21.48 -20.04
N GLN A 377 7.51 20.34 -19.87
CA GLN A 377 7.68 19.33 -20.91
C GLN A 377 7.49 17.91 -20.38
N SER A 378 6.28 17.35 -20.49
CA SER A 378 6.05 16.09 -21.24
C SER A 378 4.61 15.57 -21.09
N SER A 379 3.64 16.25 -21.69
CA SER A 379 2.23 15.80 -21.75
C SER A 379 1.99 14.49 -22.54
N LYS A 380 3.05 13.76 -22.92
CA LYS A 380 2.97 12.50 -23.67
C LYS A 380 3.40 11.26 -22.86
N LYS A 381 3.92 11.42 -21.64
CA LYS A 381 4.23 10.27 -20.77
C LYS A 381 2.95 9.83 -20.06
N GLY A 382 2.80 8.51 -19.88
CA GLY A 382 1.55 7.89 -19.39
C GLY A 382 1.03 8.52 -18.08
N LYS A 383 -0.30 8.55 -17.93
CA LYS A 383 -0.99 9.14 -16.78
C LYS A 383 -0.54 8.44 -15.48
N VAL A 384 -0.01 9.22 -14.54
CA VAL A 384 0.25 8.76 -13.17
C VAL A 384 -1.02 8.97 -12.36
N GLU A 385 -1.49 7.89 -11.76
CA GLU A 385 -2.63 7.85 -10.85
C GLU A 385 -2.11 7.72 -9.42
N GLY A 386 -2.95 8.01 -8.43
CA GLY A 386 -2.52 7.83 -7.05
C GLY A 386 -3.55 8.18 -6.01
N VAL A 387 -3.16 7.95 -4.76
CA VAL A 387 -3.97 8.14 -3.56
C VAL A 387 -3.05 8.67 -2.46
N TRP A 388 -3.53 9.66 -1.71
CA TRP A 388 -2.88 10.08 -0.48
C TRP A 388 -3.57 9.50 0.74
N VAL A 389 -2.77 9.07 1.70
CA VAL A 389 -3.20 8.83 3.09
C VAL A 389 -2.47 9.82 3.97
N THR A 390 -3.20 10.51 4.83
CA THR A 390 -2.64 11.54 5.70
C THR A 390 -3.22 11.45 7.10
N SER A 391 -2.44 11.88 8.08
CA SER A 391 -2.87 12.04 9.47
C SER A 391 -3.79 13.27 9.63
N ARG A 392 -4.19 13.58 10.87
CA ARG A 392 -5.05 14.73 11.19
C ARG A 392 -4.45 16.05 10.71
N GLY A 393 -3.12 16.13 10.68
CA GLY A 393 -2.36 17.30 10.21
C GLY A 393 -2.60 17.63 8.73
N GLY A 394 -3.18 16.71 7.96
CA GLY A 394 -3.23 16.86 6.51
C GLY A 394 -1.83 16.67 5.90
N ILE A 395 -1.76 16.84 4.59
CA ILE A 395 -0.53 16.59 3.85
C ILE A 395 0.43 17.76 4.12
N GLN A 396 1.55 17.48 4.75
CA GLN A 396 2.53 18.49 5.14
C GLN A 396 3.37 18.90 3.93
N GLU A 397 3.55 20.21 3.72
CA GLU A 397 4.53 20.72 2.76
C GLU A 397 5.93 20.41 3.28
N ARG A 398 6.55 19.37 2.72
CA ARG A 398 7.94 19.08 3.04
C ARG A 398 8.84 20.12 2.35
N PRO A 399 9.82 20.70 3.06
CA PRO A 399 10.81 21.55 2.42
C PRO A 399 11.41 20.81 1.23
N THR A 400 11.41 21.44 0.06
CA THR A 400 11.95 20.90 -1.19
C THR A 400 13.43 20.52 -1.08
N ALA A 401 14.11 20.92 0.00
CA ALA A 401 15.46 20.50 0.36
C ALA A 401 15.63 18.97 0.40
N ASP A 402 14.59 18.19 0.76
CA ASP A 402 14.67 16.72 0.74
C ASP A 402 14.66 16.12 -0.68
N LEU A 403 14.28 16.90 -1.70
CA LEU A 403 14.29 16.51 -3.11
C LEU A 403 15.41 17.20 -3.90
N ALA A 404 16.17 18.11 -3.25
CA ALA A 404 17.30 18.75 -3.88
C ALA A 404 18.38 17.69 -4.19
N PRO A 405 19.14 17.84 -5.29
CA PRO A 405 20.31 17.02 -5.54
C PRO A 405 21.18 17.08 -4.28
N VAL A 406 21.44 15.90 -3.72
CA VAL A 406 22.26 15.71 -2.54
C VAL A 406 23.57 16.49 -2.73
N GLU A 407 23.86 17.44 -1.84
CA GLU A 407 25.12 18.18 -1.90
C GLU A 407 26.29 17.20 -1.76
N ALA A 408 27.39 17.45 -2.48
CA ALA A 408 28.57 16.61 -2.45
C ALA A 408 29.12 16.54 -1.01
N GLY A 409 28.85 15.43 -0.31
CA GLY A 409 29.23 15.23 1.09
C GLY A 409 28.16 14.54 1.96
N GLN A 410 26.93 14.36 1.48
CA GLN A 410 25.97 13.51 2.18
C GLN A 410 26.29 12.03 1.96
N ASP A 411 26.06 11.20 2.98
CA ASP A 411 26.24 9.76 2.92
C ASP A 411 25.36 9.15 1.80
N ASP A 412 25.98 8.46 0.84
CA ASP A 412 25.30 7.76 -0.25
C ASP A 412 24.27 6.75 0.29
N ALA A 413 24.43 6.27 1.53
CA ALA A 413 23.47 5.38 2.19
C ALA A 413 22.09 6.01 2.43
N ASP A 414 22.00 7.34 2.47
CA ASP A 414 20.75 8.12 2.63
C ASP A 414 20.00 8.33 1.31
N GLU A 415 20.61 8.03 0.17
CA GLU A 415 19.97 8.20 -1.14
C GLU A 415 18.69 7.34 -1.23
N MET A 416 17.58 7.98 -1.57
CA MET A 416 16.31 7.30 -1.77
C MET A 416 16.30 6.61 -3.14
N ILE A 417 16.18 5.29 -3.14
CA ILE A 417 16.06 4.47 -4.36
C ILE A 417 14.73 3.70 -4.35
N TRP A 418 14.41 3.04 -5.46
CA TRP A 418 13.26 2.15 -5.53
C TRP A 418 13.66 0.72 -5.24
N TRP A 419 12.89 0.06 -4.39
CA TRP A 419 13.03 -1.34 -4.04
C TRP A 419 11.82 -2.09 -4.60
N SER A 420 12.03 -3.16 -5.34
CA SER A 420 10.98 -4.01 -5.88
C SER A 420 10.74 -5.20 -4.98
N TRP A 421 9.49 -5.55 -4.74
CA TRP A 421 9.15 -6.83 -4.14
C TRP A 421 9.64 -7.96 -5.05
N ASP A 422 10.19 -9.03 -4.46
CA ASP A 422 10.72 -10.20 -5.20
C ASP A 422 9.61 -11.14 -5.71
N GLY A 423 8.38 -10.96 -5.26
CA GLY A 423 7.24 -11.70 -5.78
C GLY A 423 6.67 -11.14 -7.08
N LYS A 424 5.66 -11.83 -7.60
CA LYS A 424 4.94 -11.43 -8.80
C LYS A 424 3.44 -11.65 -8.63
N PHE A 425 2.66 -10.77 -9.25
CA PHE A 425 1.24 -10.97 -9.51
C PHE A 425 1.04 -11.12 -11.00
N VAL A 426 0.33 -12.17 -11.40
CA VAL A 426 -0.13 -12.35 -12.78
C VAL A 426 -1.64 -12.26 -12.76
N GLY A 427 -2.18 -11.24 -13.42
CA GLY A 427 -3.62 -11.11 -13.55
C GLY A 427 -4.22 -12.26 -14.36
N PHE A 428 -5.50 -12.54 -14.14
CA PHE A 428 -6.26 -13.52 -14.90
C PHE A 428 -7.71 -13.04 -15.07
N ASN A 429 -8.32 -13.41 -16.20
CA ASN A 429 -9.74 -13.14 -16.49
C ASN A 429 -10.56 -14.43 -16.70
N ASP A 430 -9.91 -15.59 -16.71
CA ASP A 430 -10.59 -16.87 -16.88
C ASP A 430 -11.24 -17.24 -15.52
N TRP A 431 -12.57 -17.26 -15.47
CA TRP A 431 -13.36 -17.64 -14.30
C TRP A 431 -14.35 -18.75 -14.62
#